data_AF-A0A3N5TXJ3-F1
#
_entry.id   AF-A0A3N5TXJ3-F1
#
_cell.length_a   1.000
_cell.length_b   1.000
_cell.length_c   1.000
_cell.angle_alpha   90.00
_cell.angle_beta   90.00
_cell.angle_gamma   90.00
#
_symmetry.space_group_name_H-M   'P 1'
#
loop_
_entity.id
_entity.type
_entity.pdbx_description
1 polymer ?
#
loop_
_entity_poly.entity_id
_entity_poly.type
_entity_poly.pdbx_seq_one_letter_code
_entity_poly.pdbx_strand_id
1 'polypeptide(L)'
;MVTRNGCSPRVVSKELNAGSVLLTSWVDCKDKADVALYLIRDWGHVWPGSYFTAALAEGDPLRNFDAAETIWDFFKSHRRQPEILRSN
;
A
#
# COMPACT_ATOMS: atom_id res chain seq x y z
N MET A 1 6.55 -11.50 -7.62
CA MET A 1 6.50 -10.02 -7.78
C MET A 1 7.70 -9.39 -7.08
N VAL A 2 7.78 -9.48 -5.76
CA VAL A 2 8.85 -8.92 -4.91
C VAL A 2 10.26 -9.35 -5.31
N THR A 3 10.47 -10.64 -5.58
CA THR A 3 11.77 -11.16 -6.03
C THR A 3 12.19 -10.63 -7.41
N ARG A 4 11.22 -10.34 -8.29
CA ARG A 4 11.50 -9.71 -9.60
C ARG A 4 11.95 -8.26 -9.46
N ASN A 5 11.50 -7.58 -8.41
CA ASN A 5 11.95 -6.22 -8.06
C ASN A 5 13.28 -6.23 -7.28
N GLY A 6 13.90 -7.41 -7.10
CA GLY A 6 15.19 -7.53 -6.40
C GLY A 6 15.13 -7.15 -4.92
N CYS A 7 13.95 -7.20 -4.30
CA CYS A 7 13.78 -6.87 -2.89
C CYS A 7 14.40 -7.94 -1.97
N SER A 8 14.85 -7.49 -0.81
CA SER A 8 15.20 -8.38 0.31
C SER A 8 14.01 -9.27 0.72
N PRO A 9 14.23 -10.51 1.18
CA PRO A 9 13.17 -11.33 1.75
C PRO A 9 12.68 -10.79 3.11
N ARG A 10 13.40 -9.84 3.72
CA ARG A 10 13.00 -9.20 4.96
C ARG A 10 11.79 -8.30 4.71
N VAL A 11 10.70 -8.60 5.41
CA VAL A 11 9.47 -7.79 5.41
C VAL A 11 9.38 -6.93 6.66
N VAL A 12 8.70 -5.80 6.51
CA VAL A 12 8.18 -5.03 7.64
C VAL A 12 6.67 -5.10 7.59
N SER A 13 6.05 -5.60 8.67
CA SER A 13 4.60 -5.68 8.78
C SER A 13 4.06 -4.72 9.83
N LYS A 14 2.92 -4.10 9.54
CA LYS A 14 2.24 -3.15 10.43
C LYS A 14 0.73 -3.34 10.36
N GLU A 15 0.09 -3.42 11.53
CA GLU A 15 -1.36 -3.36 11.65
C GLU A 15 -1.80 -1.88 11.63
N LEU A 16 -2.80 -1.58 10.80
CA LEU A 16 -3.42 -0.27 10.62
C LEU A 16 -4.93 -0.41 10.88
N ASN A 17 -5.63 0.73 11.02
CA ASN A 17 -7.10 0.75 11.16
C ASN A 17 -7.59 -0.24 12.23
N ALA A 18 -7.07 -0.12 13.45
CA ALA A 18 -7.37 -1.03 14.56
C ALA A 18 -7.22 -2.54 14.25
N GLY A 19 -6.34 -2.91 13.32
CA GLY A 19 -6.06 -4.30 12.94
C GLY A 19 -6.87 -4.81 11.74
N SER A 20 -7.77 -4.00 11.18
CA SER A 20 -8.52 -4.37 9.97
C SER A 20 -7.68 -4.31 8.70
N VAL A 21 -6.51 -3.69 8.76
CA VAL A 21 -5.59 -3.62 7.62
C VAL A 21 -4.19 -4.08 8.04
N LEU A 22 -3.68 -5.13 7.40
CA LEU A 22 -2.30 -5.57 7.53
C LEU A 22 -1.49 -5.04 6.35
N LEU A 23 -0.58 -4.10 6.63
CA LEU A 23 0.42 -3.64 5.67
C LEU A 23 1.66 -4.53 5.76
N THR A 24 2.07 -5.12 4.64
CA THR A 24 3.37 -5.76 4.48
C THR A 24 4.20 -5.00 3.45
N SER A 25 5.38 -4.55 3.85
CA SER A 25 6.29 -3.79 3.00
C SER A 25 7.58 -4.56 2.75
N TRP A 26 8.02 -4.54 1.50
CA TRP A 26 9.36 -4.93 1.06
C TRP A 26 10.07 -3.66 0.61
N VAL A 27 11.09 -3.30 1.39
CA VAL A 27 11.90 -2.10 1.19
C VAL A 27 13.31 -2.48 0.74
N ASP A 28 14.10 -1.48 0.38
CA ASP A 28 15.48 -1.63 -0.12
C ASP A 28 15.53 -2.52 -1.37
N CYS A 29 14.52 -2.39 -2.24
CA CYS A 29 14.49 -3.08 -3.51
C CYS A 29 15.44 -2.42 -4.52
N LYS A 30 15.84 -3.19 -5.54
CA LYS A 30 16.61 -2.63 -6.67
C LYS A 30 15.79 -1.57 -7.39
N ASP A 31 16.47 -0.58 -7.96
CA ASP A 31 15.85 0.47 -8.80
C ASP A 31 14.69 1.24 -8.14
N LYS A 32 14.67 1.35 -6.81
CA LYS A 32 13.57 1.97 -6.04
C LYS A 32 12.21 1.32 -6.32
N ALA A 33 12.21 0.02 -6.61
CA ALA A 33 11.01 -0.76 -6.89
C ALA A 33 10.38 -1.36 -5.62
N ASP A 34 10.31 -0.56 -4.56
CA ASP A 34 9.72 -0.93 -3.27
C ASP A 34 8.28 -1.43 -3.46
N VAL A 35 7.83 -2.34 -2.59
CA VAL A 35 6.51 -2.99 -2.70
C VAL A 35 5.77 -2.87 -1.39
N ALA A 36 4.52 -2.43 -1.45
CA ALA A 36 3.59 -2.43 -0.32
C ALA A 36 2.35 -3.26 -0.66
N LEU A 37 1.99 -4.18 0.23
CA LEU A 37 0.76 -4.98 0.16
C LEU A 37 -0.14 -4.61 1.33
N TYR A 38 -1.32 -4.08 1.01
CA TYR A 38 -2.38 -3.83 1.99
C TYR A 38 -3.40 -4.97 1.91
N LEU A 39 -3.43 -5.81 2.94
CA LEU A 39 -4.48 -6.80 3.14
C LEU A 39 -5.58 -6.18 4.00
N ILE A 40 -6.77 -5.99 3.44
CA ILE A 40 -7.95 -5.54 4.19
C ILE A 40 -8.70 -6.78 4.64
N ARG A 41 -8.76 -7.01 5.95
CA ARG A 41 -9.42 -8.17 6.53
C ARG A 41 -10.92 -8.05 6.38
N ASP A 42 -11.56 -9.17 6.09
CA ASP A 42 -13.02 -9.32 6.01
C ASP A 42 -13.72 -8.37 5.02
N TRP A 43 -12.96 -7.73 4.12
CA TRP A 43 -13.50 -6.91 3.04
C TRP A 43 -13.75 -7.74 1.78
N GLY A 44 -14.86 -7.46 1.09
CA GLY A 44 -15.25 -8.17 -0.12
C GLY A 44 -14.45 -7.76 -1.36
N HIS A 45 -14.79 -8.37 -2.51
CA HIS A 45 -14.18 -8.02 -3.81
C HIS A 45 -14.84 -6.77 -4.44
N VAL A 46 -14.86 -5.69 -3.66
CA VAL A 46 -15.34 -4.36 -4.07
C VAL A 46 -14.25 -3.35 -3.76
N TRP A 47 -14.11 -2.34 -4.61
CA TRP A 47 -13.10 -1.29 -4.41
C TRP A 47 -13.27 -0.59 -3.05
N PRO A 48 -12.27 -0.61 -2.16
CA PRO A 48 -12.34 -0.02 -0.83
C PRO A 48 -12.02 1.49 -0.90
N GLY A 49 -12.86 2.24 -1.61
CA GLY A 49 -12.79 3.70 -1.71
C GLY A 49 -13.81 4.41 -0.83
N SER A 50 -13.59 5.69 -0.58
CA SER A 50 -14.44 6.55 0.26
C SER A 50 -15.94 6.47 -0.07
N TYR A 51 -16.32 6.30 -1.34
CA TYR A 51 -17.72 6.09 -1.74
C TYR A 51 -18.41 4.92 -0.99
N PHE A 52 -17.70 3.81 -0.78
CA PHE A 52 -18.24 2.64 -0.06
C PHE A 52 -17.97 2.70 1.44
N THR A 53 -16.80 3.21 1.84
CA THR A 53 -16.36 3.18 3.23
C THR A 53 -16.92 4.32 4.07
N ALA A 54 -17.35 5.44 3.48
CA ALA A 54 -17.96 6.56 4.21
C ALA A 54 -19.38 6.27 4.72
N ALA A 55 -20.01 5.19 4.25
CA ALA A 55 -21.32 4.74 4.72
C ALA A 55 -21.24 3.75 5.90
N LEU A 56 -20.04 3.30 6.30
CA LEU A 56 -19.84 2.36 7.40
C LEU A 56 -20.24 2.96 8.75
N ALA A 57 -20.53 2.13 9.76
CA ALA A 57 -20.98 2.61 11.07
C ALA A 57 -19.95 3.55 11.73
N GLU A 58 -20.43 4.49 12.56
CA GLU A 58 -19.57 5.35 13.39
C GLU A 58 -18.85 4.49 14.43
N GLY A 59 -17.56 4.20 14.18
CA GLY A 59 -16.76 3.25 14.96
C GLY A 59 -16.22 2.07 14.16
N ASP A 60 -16.68 1.89 12.91
CA ASP A 60 -16.06 0.94 12.01
C ASP A 60 -14.61 1.36 11.70
N PRO A 61 -13.62 0.47 11.89
CA PRO A 61 -12.21 0.80 11.68
C PRO A 61 -11.85 1.19 10.25
N LEU A 62 -12.66 0.78 9.26
CA LEU A 62 -12.49 1.11 7.85
C LEU A 62 -13.33 2.31 7.43
N ARG A 63 -14.09 2.95 8.33
CA ARG A 63 -14.87 4.14 7.99
C ARG A 63 -13.95 5.22 7.40
N ASN A 64 -14.29 5.68 6.20
CA ASN A 64 -13.50 6.62 5.38
C ASN A 64 -12.11 6.13 4.92
N PHE A 65 -11.83 4.83 4.99
CA PHE A 65 -10.64 4.27 4.33
C PHE A 65 -10.72 4.50 2.82
N ASP A 66 -9.62 4.93 2.20
CA ASP A 66 -9.56 5.18 0.76
C ASP A 66 -8.29 4.56 0.16
N ALA A 67 -8.48 3.46 -0.58
CA ALA A 67 -7.38 2.80 -1.27
C ALA A 67 -6.78 3.64 -2.40
N ALA A 68 -7.56 4.52 -3.05
CA ALA A 68 -7.02 5.36 -4.12
C ALA A 68 -6.02 6.37 -3.54
N GLU A 69 -6.39 7.03 -2.44
CA GLU A 69 -5.47 7.94 -1.73
C GLU A 69 -4.24 7.19 -1.21
N THR A 70 -4.42 6.00 -0.62
CA THR A 70 -3.30 5.16 -0.16
C THR A 70 -2.30 4.84 -1.29
N ILE A 71 -2.80 4.50 -2.48
CA ILE A 71 -1.96 4.22 -3.66
C ILE A 71 -1.28 5.50 -4.15
N TRP A 72 -1.98 6.63 -4.18
CA TRP A 72 -1.39 7.90 -4.58
C TRP A 72 -0.30 8.37 -3.63
N ASP A 73 -0.48 8.21 -2.32
CA ASP A 73 0.53 8.50 -1.31
C ASP A 73 1.79 7.64 -1.48
N PHE A 74 1.63 6.37 -1.84
CA PHE A 74 2.74 5.50 -2.21
C PHE A 74 3.52 6.07 -3.41
N PHE A 75 2.85 6.42 -4.50
CA PHE A 75 3.55 6.97 -5.68
C PHE A 75 4.15 8.36 -5.46
N LYS A 76 3.51 9.22 -4.67
CA LYS A 76 4.04 10.55 -4.31
C LYS A 76 5.36 10.44 -3.54
N SER A 77 5.47 9.42 -2.67
CA SER A 77 6.70 9.12 -1.92
C SER A 77 7.73 8.32 -2.73
N HIS A 78 7.30 7.56 -3.75
CA HIS A 78 8.17 6.76 -4.63
C HIS A 78 8.17 7.30 -6.07
N ARG A 79 8.60 8.55 -6.23
CA ARG A 79 8.64 9.19 -7.56
C ARG A 79 9.58 8.42 -8.48
N ARG A 80 9.10 8.14 -9.71
CA ARG A 80 9.95 7.60 -10.76
C ARG A 80 11.07 8.58 -11.06
N GLN A 81 12.31 8.11 -10.98
CA GLN A 81 13.44 8.87 -11.47
C GLN A 81 13.33 9.00 -12.99
N PRO A 82 13.53 10.20 -13.56
CA PRO A 82 13.63 10.35 -15.01
C PRO A 82 14.66 9.38 -15.57
N GLU A 83 14.38 8.81 -16.74
CA GLU A 83 15.20 7.77 -17.36
C GLU A 83 16.67 8.21 -17.56
N ILE A 84 16.89 9.51 -17.79
CA ILE A 84 18.21 10.15 -17.92
C ILE A 84 19.06 10.03 -16.64
N LEU A 85 18.44 9.91 -15.46
CA LEU A 85 19.13 9.77 -14.17
C LEU A 85 19.38 8.32 -13.75
N ARG A 86 18.94 7.34 -14.55
CA ARG A 86 19.06 5.90 -14.22
C ARG A 86 20.29 5.23 -14.86
N SER A 87 21.11 5.99 -15.60
CA SER A 87 22.23 5.47 -16.41
C SER A 87 23.63 5.76 -15.81
N ASN A 88 23.71 6.29 -14.59
CA ASN A 88 24.97 6.50 -13.85
C ASN A 88 25.11 5.51 -12.70
#